data_AF-A0A7S2NAL7-F1
#
_entry.id   AF-A0A7S2NAL7-F1
#
_cell.length_a   1.000
_cell.length_b   1.000
_cell.length_c   1.000
_cell.angle_alpha   90.00
_cell.angle_beta   90.00
_cell.angle_gamma   90.00
#
_symmetry.space_group_name_H-M   'P 1'
#
loop_
_entity.id
_entity.type
_entity.pdbx_description
1 polymer ?
#
loop_
_entity_poly.entity_id
_entity_poly.type
_entity_poly.pdbx_seq_one_letter_code
_entity_poly.pdbx_strand_id
1 'polypeptide(L)'
;EGEVSALLQLSSAQFADGDHKKAAASAKEAQEKCGEVQDQSSEAAALRTLINVNIAEKEYDQALKSLGSLLSVVKELGDREEEVTTMVTTVHVILRQFVERDEEGKGSDKLHKSTADKTSKLAKDALAVARKLDAPDVLAAGLFTVAQTQMMNGRIPEAKKAADEALDVFRGTGSVQGEAATLILLADINSVNQEFGRARELAEEGVYLYQQVGDVEGEDWGWNQLERIDKIEAEIRERQMQQQQAWQMQQAAQMMQGQNLQPIPQEYYEEAAPSAAAGGGYEAKLAKLDVSAGLDPVMLKNQILEVTKGLIGYDEEIEFDAPLMESGLTSNTAVLLRDSLTQQLPGVNLPVTLVFDYPSIQAMSELIVENAAKAAKKAAKAALKG
;
A
#
# COMPACT_ATOMS: atom_id res chain seq x y z
N GLU A 1 -5.50 -45.40 10.43
CA GLU A 1 -5.55 -44.66 9.14
C GLU A 1 -6.92 -44.03 8.86
N GLY A 2 -8.01 -44.80 8.68
CA GLY A 2 -9.32 -44.23 8.34
C GLY A 2 -9.91 -43.23 9.34
N GLU A 3 -9.71 -43.46 10.65
CA GLU A 3 -10.19 -42.55 11.70
C GLU A 3 -9.41 -41.22 11.74
N VAL A 4 -8.07 -41.27 11.62
CA VAL A 4 -7.22 -40.07 11.57
C VAL A 4 -7.57 -39.20 10.37
N SER A 5 -7.73 -39.82 9.19
CA SER A 5 -8.13 -39.10 7.98
C SER A 5 -9.50 -38.42 8.14
N ALA A 6 -10.47 -39.10 8.76
CA ALA A 6 -11.78 -38.52 9.04
C ALA A 6 -11.70 -37.33 10.01
N LEU A 7 -10.89 -37.44 11.07
CA LEU A 7 -10.68 -36.35 12.03
C LEU A 7 -10.01 -35.14 11.38
N LEU A 8 -9.03 -35.34 10.50
CA LEU A 8 -8.36 -34.26 9.76
C LEU A 8 -9.31 -33.53 8.79
N GLN A 9 -10.15 -34.29 8.07
CA GLN A 9 -11.16 -33.69 7.20
C GLN A 9 -12.20 -32.91 8.02
N LEU A 10 -12.63 -33.48 9.15
CA LEU A 10 -13.56 -32.84 10.07
C LEU A 10 -12.97 -31.55 10.65
N SER A 11 -11.72 -31.57 11.11
CA SER A 11 -11.07 -30.39 11.69
C SER A 11 -10.89 -29.27 10.65
N SER A 12 -10.54 -29.63 9.41
CA SER A 12 -10.43 -28.67 8.31
C SER A 12 -11.79 -28.05 7.96
N ALA A 13 -12.85 -28.86 7.89
CA ALA A 13 -14.20 -28.36 7.63
C ALA A 13 -14.72 -27.46 8.76
N GLN A 14 -14.48 -27.83 10.03
CA GLN A 14 -14.84 -27.01 11.19
C GLN A 14 -14.09 -25.69 11.21
N PHE A 15 -12.82 -25.68 10.81
CA PHE A 15 -12.04 -24.44 10.70
C PHE A 15 -12.64 -23.53 9.61
N ALA A 16 -12.99 -24.08 8.45
CA ALA A 16 -13.63 -23.33 7.37
C ALA A 16 -15.02 -22.78 7.75
N ASP A 17 -15.75 -23.45 8.65
CA ASP A 17 -17.03 -22.99 9.22
C ASP A 17 -16.86 -21.94 10.34
N GLY A 18 -15.60 -21.62 10.72
CA GLY A 18 -15.29 -20.70 11.82
C GLY A 18 -15.45 -21.30 13.22
N ASP A 19 -15.73 -22.60 13.34
CA ASP A 19 -15.81 -23.29 14.64
C ASP A 19 -14.41 -23.72 15.12
N HIS A 20 -13.60 -22.71 15.47
CA HIS A 20 -12.21 -22.88 15.88
C HIS A 20 -12.05 -23.84 17.07
N LYS A 21 -13.00 -23.84 18.01
CA LYS A 21 -12.97 -24.73 19.18
C LYS A 21 -13.11 -26.19 18.78
N LYS A 22 -14.08 -26.52 17.93
CA LYS A 22 -14.24 -27.90 17.44
C LYS A 22 -13.07 -28.29 16.55
N ALA A 23 -12.62 -27.40 15.66
CA ALA A 23 -11.48 -27.64 14.79
C ALA A 23 -10.21 -28.01 15.60
N ALA A 24 -9.91 -27.25 16.66
CA ALA A 24 -8.80 -27.57 17.55
C ALA A 24 -8.97 -28.90 18.27
N ALA A 25 -10.18 -29.24 18.71
CA ALA A 25 -10.44 -30.51 19.39
C ALA A 25 -10.20 -31.70 18.44
N SER A 26 -10.79 -31.67 17.24
CA SER A 26 -10.62 -32.74 16.24
C SER A 26 -9.18 -32.83 15.73
N ALA A 27 -8.49 -31.71 15.56
CA ALA A 27 -7.07 -31.72 15.17
C ALA A 27 -6.15 -32.25 16.27
N LYS A 28 -6.40 -31.92 17.56
CA LYS A 28 -5.65 -32.50 18.69
C LYS A 28 -5.86 -34.01 18.79
N GLU A 29 -7.10 -34.47 18.67
CA GLU A 29 -7.40 -35.90 18.67
C GLU A 29 -6.72 -36.64 17.52
N ALA A 30 -6.71 -36.04 16.32
CA ALA A 30 -5.96 -36.57 15.18
C ALA A 30 -4.46 -36.64 15.49
N GLN A 31 -3.87 -35.57 16.04
CA GLN A 31 -2.45 -35.49 16.38
C GLN A 31 -2.04 -36.57 17.40
N GLU A 32 -2.82 -36.73 18.47
CA GLU A 32 -2.57 -37.74 19.51
C GLU A 32 -2.56 -39.17 18.91
N LYS A 33 -3.54 -39.46 18.05
CA LYS A 33 -3.62 -40.76 17.35
C LYS A 33 -2.48 -40.96 16.34
N CYS A 34 -1.97 -39.91 15.70
CA CYS A 34 -0.81 -40.02 14.79
C CYS A 34 0.45 -40.50 15.52
N GLY A 35 0.64 -40.08 16.78
CA GLY A 35 1.75 -40.53 17.62
C GLY A 35 1.74 -42.04 17.87
N GLU A 36 0.57 -42.69 17.83
CA GLU A 36 0.44 -44.14 18.01
C GLU A 36 0.79 -44.94 16.74
N VAL A 37 0.60 -44.35 15.55
CA VAL A 37 0.83 -45.01 14.25
C VAL A 37 2.08 -44.53 13.51
N GLN A 38 2.84 -43.58 14.08
CA GLN A 38 4.04 -42.97 13.47
C GLN A 38 3.79 -42.37 12.07
N ASP A 39 2.59 -41.86 11.83
CA ASP A 39 2.23 -41.22 10.57
C ASP A 39 2.56 -39.72 10.61
N GLN A 40 3.77 -39.40 10.18
CA GLN A 40 4.30 -38.03 10.13
C GLN A 40 3.53 -37.11 9.17
N SER A 41 2.93 -37.66 8.10
CA SER A 41 2.17 -36.84 7.13
C SER A 41 0.84 -36.39 7.72
N SER A 42 0.14 -37.30 8.41
CA SER A 42 -1.08 -36.96 9.13
C SER A 42 -0.79 -36.07 10.35
N GLU A 43 0.34 -36.25 11.03
CA GLU A 43 0.78 -35.36 12.12
C GLU A 43 0.99 -33.93 11.62
N ALA A 44 1.68 -33.75 10.48
CA ALA A 44 1.86 -32.44 9.85
C ALA A 44 0.51 -31.79 9.51
N ALA A 45 -0.44 -32.56 8.98
CA ALA A 45 -1.79 -32.05 8.67
C ALA A 45 -2.56 -31.58 9.91
N ALA A 46 -2.47 -32.33 11.01
CA ALA A 46 -3.08 -31.94 12.28
C ALA A 46 -2.45 -30.64 12.81
N LEU A 47 -1.11 -30.56 12.78
CA LEU A 47 -0.36 -29.38 13.20
C LEU A 47 -0.74 -28.14 12.39
N ARG A 48 -0.87 -28.24 11.05
CA ARG A 48 -1.32 -27.12 10.20
C ARG A 48 -2.67 -26.55 10.65
N THR A 49 -3.63 -27.43 10.94
CA THR A 49 -4.95 -27.00 11.42
C THR A 49 -4.85 -26.30 12.79
N LEU A 50 -4.05 -26.86 13.71
CA LEU A 50 -3.84 -26.24 15.03
C LEU A 50 -3.15 -24.89 14.93
N ILE A 51 -2.17 -24.73 14.03
CA ILE A 51 -1.50 -23.46 13.79
C ILE A 51 -2.52 -22.42 13.31
N ASN A 52 -3.34 -22.75 12.31
CA ASN A 52 -4.34 -21.84 11.77
C ASN A 52 -5.38 -21.44 12.84
N VAL A 53 -5.87 -22.39 13.63
CA VAL A 53 -6.77 -22.11 14.75
C VAL A 53 -6.11 -21.19 15.77
N ASN A 54 -4.87 -21.49 16.18
CA ASN A 54 -4.17 -20.69 17.18
C ASN A 54 -3.86 -19.28 16.66
N ILE A 55 -3.59 -19.09 15.36
CA ILE A 55 -3.42 -17.76 14.75
C ILE A 55 -4.75 -16.99 14.77
N ALA A 56 -5.86 -17.63 14.40
CA ALA A 56 -7.18 -17.01 14.38
C ALA A 56 -7.66 -16.60 15.78
N GLU A 57 -7.37 -17.43 16.79
CA GLU A 57 -7.67 -17.14 18.21
C GLU A 57 -6.61 -16.25 18.87
N LYS A 58 -5.61 -15.76 18.13
CA LYS A 58 -4.48 -14.93 18.61
C LYS A 58 -3.64 -15.59 19.72
N GLU A 59 -3.69 -16.91 19.81
CA GLU A 59 -2.89 -17.75 20.71
C GLU A 59 -1.47 -17.98 20.14
N TYR A 60 -0.73 -16.88 19.90
CA TYR A 60 0.55 -16.91 19.18
C TYR A 60 1.60 -17.82 19.82
N ASP A 61 1.66 -17.90 21.14
CA ASP A 61 2.60 -18.79 21.84
C ASP A 61 2.30 -20.28 21.57
N GLN A 62 1.03 -20.64 21.40
CA GLN A 62 0.62 -22.00 21.03
C GLN A 62 0.91 -22.25 19.55
N ALA A 63 0.62 -21.29 18.67
CA ALA A 63 0.96 -21.36 17.26
C ALA A 63 2.48 -21.58 17.04
N LEU A 64 3.33 -20.81 17.74
CA LEU A 64 4.79 -20.93 17.63
C LEU A 64 5.32 -22.28 18.14
N LYS A 65 4.69 -22.87 19.17
CA LYS A 65 5.02 -24.24 19.59
C LYS A 65 4.67 -25.25 18.50
N SER A 66 3.46 -25.18 17.96
CA SER A 66 3.02 -26.08 16.87
C SER A 66 3.86 -25.91 15.60
N LEU A 67 4.26 -24.68 15.26
CA LEU A 67 5.18 -24.40 14.14
C LEU A 67 6.57 -25.02 14.37
N GLY A 68 7.08 -25.01 15.60
CA GLY A 68 8.35 -25.68 15.93
C GLY A 68 8.27 -27.20 15.75
N SER A 69 7.15 -27.82 16.18
CA SER A 69 6.88 -29.23 15.93
C SER A 69 6.76 -29.53 14.44
N LEU A 70 5.97 -28.73 13.70
CA LEU A 70 5.78 -28.90 12.27
C LEU A 70 7.11 -28.80 11.51
N LEU A 71 7.94 -27.82 11.85
CA LEU A 71 9.26 -27.65 11.23
C LEU A 71 10.17 -28.86 11.42
N SER A 72 10.03 -29.56 12.55
CA SER A 72 10.80 -30.77 12.84
C SER A 72 10.28 -31.94 11.99
N VAL A 73 8.97 -32.12 11.94
CA VAL A 73 8.31 -33.18 11.14
C VAL A 73 8.59 -33.01 9.64
N VAL A 74 8.43 -31.82 9.07
CA VAL A 74 8.63 -31.59 7.63
C VAL A 74 10.09 -31.76 7.21
N LYS A 75 11.04 -31.47 8.11
CA LYS A 75 12.48 -31.75 7.89
C LYS A 75 12.77 -33.24 7.84
N GLU A 76 12.12 -34.03 8.69
CA GLU A 76 12.25 -35.49 8.68
C GLU A 76 11.62 -36.12 7.43
N LEU A 77 10.47 -35.59 7.00
CA LEU A 77 9.82 -35.96 5.74
C LEU A 77 10.62 -35.54 4.49
N GLY A 78 11.51 -34.56 4.62
CA GLY A 78 12.30 -34.02 3.52
C GLY A 78 11.53 -33.05 2.62
N ASP A 79 10.38 -32.55 3.07
CA ASP A 79 9.58 -31.55 2.35
C ASP A 79 10.21 -30.16 2.51
N ARG A 80 10.97 -29.74 1.48
CA ARG A 80 11.70 -28.47 1.50
C ARG A 80 10.81 -27.26 1.23
N GLU A 81 9.71 -27.42 0.50
CA GLU A 81 8.77 -26.31 0.26
C GLU A 81 8.00 -26.00 1.54
N GLU A 82 7.55 -27.04 2.25
CA GLU A 82 6.88 -26.87 3.52
C GLU A 82 7.84 -26.43 4.63
N GLU A 83 9.12 -26.84 4.60
CA GLU A 83 10.15 -26.29 5.48
C GLU A 83 10.22 -24.75 5.37
N VAL A 84 10.30 -24.22 4.14
CA VAL A 84 10.33 -22.77 3.91
C VAL A 84 9.02 -22.12 4.36
N THR A 85 7.88 -22.68 3.96
CA THR A 85 6.56 -22.12 4.30
C THR A 85 6.37 -22.05 5.81
N THR A 86 6.79 -23.08 6.55
CA THR A 86 6.74 -23.12 8.02
C THR A 86 7.63 -22.04 8.64
N MET A 87 8.83 -21.81 8.10
CA MET A 87 9.72 -20.74 8.56
C MET A 87 9.15 -19.34 8.29
N VAL A 88 8.57 -19.12 7.11
CA VAL A 88 7.89 -17.88 6.73
C VAL A 88 6.72 -17.60 7.66
N THR A 89 5.82 -18.58 7.88
CA THR A 89 4.70 -18.46 8.81
C THR A 89 5.18 -18.17 10.24
N THR A 90 6.27 -18.80 10.67
CA THR A 90 6.89 -18.50 11.97
C THR A 90 7.34 -17.06 12.09
N VAL A 91 7.95 -16.48 11.04
CA VAL A 91 8.28 -15.06 11.05
C VAL A 91 7.01 -14.22 11.15
N HIS A 92 6.00 -14.45 10.32
CA HIS A 92 4.76 -13.67 10.34
C HIS A 92 4.05 -13.71 11.69
N VAL A 93 3.99 -14.87 12.35
CA VAL A 93 3.41 -14.99 13.70
C VAL A 93 4.22 -14.21 14.74
N ILE A 94 5.56 -14.27 14.68
CA ILE A 94 6.43 -13.48 15.57
C ILE A 94 6.20 -11.98 15.34
N LEU A 95 6.06 -11.54 14.09
CA LEU A 95 5.83 -10.14 13.75
C LEU A 95 4.47 -9.66 14.22
N ARG A 96 3.41 -10.45 14.02
CA ARG A 96 2.05 -10.12 14.48
C ARG A 96 1.99 -10.01 16.00
N GLN A 97 2.56 -10.98 16.71
CA GLN A 97 2.68 -10.94 18.17
C GLN A 97 3.47 -9.71 18.64
N PHE A 98 4.50 -9.30 17.88
CA PHE A 98 5.30 -8.14 18.21
C PHE A 98 4.50 -6.83 18.05
N VAL A 99 3.80 -6.64 16.93
CA VAL A 99 2.98 -5.43 16.66
C VAL A 99 1.90 -5.26 17.72
N GLU A 100 1.12 -6.31 18.01
CA GLU A 100 0.05 -6.21 19.02
C GLU A 100 0.61 -5.88 20.41
N ARG A 101 1.76 -6.43 20.77
CA ARG A 101 2.41 -6.08 22.06
C ARG A 101 2.90 -4.64 22.09
N ASP A 102 3.34 -4.09 20.96
CA ASP A 102 3.78 -2.70 20.88
C ASP A 102 2.59 -1.75 20.99
N GLU A 103 1.48 -2.04 20.30
CA GLU A 103 0.21 -1.32 20.39
C GLU A 103 -0.39 -1.32 21.81
N GLU A 104 -0.25 -2.42 22.55
CA GLU A 104 -0.62 -2.52 23.96
C GLU A 104 0.32 -1.75 24.92
N GLY A 105 1.34 -1.05 24.39
CA GLY A 105 2.36 -0.37 25.18
C GLY A 105 3.30 -1.31 25.94
N LYS A 106 3.33 -2.60 25.57
CA LYS A 106 4.22 -3.64 26.13
C LYS A 106 5.48 -3.84 25.27
N GLY A 107 5.71 -2.96 24.30
CA GLY A 107 6.95 -2.85 23.54
C GLY A 107 8.14 -2.49 24.42
N SER A 108 9.34 -2.90 24.00
CA SER A 108 10.60 -2.39 24.57
C SER A 108 11.72 -2.48 23.55
N ASP A 109 12.75 -1.66 23.66
CA ASP A 109 13.92 -1.71 22.75
C ASP A 109 14.58 -3.09 22.74
N LYS A 110 14.61 -3.74 23.91
CA LYS A 110 15.14 -5.11 24.04
C LYS A 110 14.26 -6.12 23.30
N LEU A 111 12.94 -5.98 23.39
CA LEU A 111 11.99 -6.84 22.68
C LEU A 111 12.11 -6.62 21.17
N HIS A 112 12.11 -5.37 20.71
CA HIS A 112 12.35 -4.98 19.32
C HIS A 112 13.62 -5.64 18.76
N LYS A 113 14.77 -5.43 19.41
CA LYS A 113 16.04 -5.98 18.97
C LYS A 113 16.05 -7.51 18.92
N SER A 114 15.53 -8.15 19.98
CA SER A 114 15.43 -9.62 20.06
C SER A 114 14.54 -10.19 18.95
N THR A 115 13.40 -9.55 18.69
CA THR A 115 12.48 -9.92 17.60
C THR A 115 13.17 -9.77 16.25
N ALA A 116 13.79 -8.62 15.98
CA ALA A 116 14.44 -8.32 14.72
C ALA A 116 15.61 -9.27 14.40
N ASP A 117 16.42 -9.63 15.40
CA ASP A 117 17.51 -10.59 15.25
C ASP A 117 16.98 -12.00 14.93
N LYS A 118 15.94 -12.46 15.65
CA LYS A 118 15.33 -13.78 15.46
C LYS A 118 14.69 -13.90 14.07
N THR A 119 13.88 -12.93 13.68
CA THR A 119 13.15 -12.97 12.41
C THR A 119 14.07 -12.79 11.23
N SER A 120 15.08 -11.89 11.30
CA SER A 120 16.06 -11.72 10.23
C SER A 120 16.86 -13.01 9.96
N LYS A 121 17.26 -13.73 11.02
CA LYS A 121 17.93 -15.02 10.85
C LYS A 121 17.01 -16.04 10.17
N LEU A 122 15.79 -16.20 10.68
CA LEU A 122 14.86 -17.19 10.15
C LEU A 122 14.45 -16.89 8.70
N ALA A 123 14.20 -15.63 8.36
CA ALA A 123 13.89 -15.19 7.00
C ALA A 123 15.03 -15.47 6.02
N LYS A 124 16.28 -15.23 6.43
CA LYS A 124 17.46 -15.54 5.61
C LYS A 124 17.65 -17.04 5.40
N ASP A 125 17.44 -17.83 6.44
CA ASP A 125 17.51 -19.30 6.34
C ASP A 125 16.42 -19.80 5.38
N ALA A 126 15.18 -19.27 5.48
CA ALA A 126 14.07 -19.61 4.60
C ALA A 126 14.38 -19.28 3.12
N LEU A 127 14.85 -18.06 2.85
CA LEU A 127 15.27 -17.64 1.51
C LEU A 127 16.42 -18.48 0.95
N ALA A 128 17.37 -18.90 1.80
CA ALA A 128 18.50 -19.73 1.38
C ALA A 128 18.08 -21.15 0.96
N VAL A 129 17.03 -21.70 1.58
CA VAL A 129 16.41 -22.97 1.15
C VAL A 129 15.59 -22.72 -0.11
N ALA A 130 14.73 -21.70 -0.12
CA ALA A 130 13.83 -21.38 -1.25
C ALA A 130 14.58 -21.17 -2.58
N ARG A 131 15.73 -20.50 -2.56
CA ARG A 131 16.57 -20.29 -3.77
C ARG A 131 17.11 -21.57 -4.42
N LYS A 132 17.07 -22.69 -3.71
CA LYS A 132 17.50 -24.00 -4.23
C LYS A 132 16.33 -24.82 -4.76
N LEU A 133 15.11 -24.32 -4.65
CA LEU A 133 13.89 -24.98 -5.10
C LEU A 133 13.49 -24.41 -6.46
N ASP A 134 12.82 -25.24 -7.25
CA ASP A 134 12.14 -24.82 -8.49
C ASP A 134 10.69 -24.43 -8.18
N ALA A 135 10.54 -23.57 -7.15
CA ALA A 135 9.26 -23.19 -6.57
C ALA A 135 9.19 -21.65 -6.45
N PRO A 136 8.75 -20.95 -7.51
CA PRO A 136 8.82 -19.50 -7.57
C PRO A 136 7.95 -18.80 -6.50
N ASP A 137 6.77 -19.33 -6.18
CA ASP A 137 5.92 -18.75 -5.12
C ASP A 137 6.59 -18.86 -3.74
N VAL A 138 7.28 -19.98 -3.48
CA VAL A 138 8.03 -20.19 -2.23
C VAL A 138 9.24 -19.26 -2.15
N LEU A 139 9.92 -19.01 -3.28
CA LEU A 139 10.98 -18.00 -3.38
C LEU A 139 10.44 -16.60 -3.09
N ALA A 140 9.32 -16.21 -3.69
CA ALA A 140 8.69 -14.91 -3.50
C ALA A 140 8.27 -14.70 -2.04
N ALA A 141 7.65 -15.70 -1.40
CA ALA A 141 7.31 -15.66 0.02
C ALA A 141 8.55 -15.46 0.90
N GLY A 142 9.66 -16.18 0.61
CA GLY A 142 10.92 -15.99 1.32
C GLY A 142 11.53 -14.58 1.13
N LEU A 143 11.47 -14.03 -0.09
CA LEU A 143 11.91 -12.66 -0.39
C LEU A 143 11.07 -11.61 0.34
N PHE A 144 9.75 -11.76 0.30
CA PHE A 144 8.80 -10.90 1.01
C PHE A 144 9.10 -10.86 2.52
N THR A 145 9.30 -12.01 3.16
CA THR A 145 9.64 -12.06 4.58
C THR A 145 11.02 -11.43 4.86
N VAL A 146 12.01 -11.60 3.98
CA VAL A 146 13.28 -10.87 4.10
C VAL A 146 13.04 -9.37 4.02
N ALA A 147 12.22 -8.88 3.10
CA ALA A 147 11.91 -7.46 2.99
C ALA A 147 11.29 -6.89 4.28
N GLN A 148 10.27 -7.56 4.84
CA GLN A 148 9.65 -7.16 6.12
C GLN A 148 10.67 -7.08 7.25
N THR A 149 11.52 -8.10 7.39
CA THR A 149 12.51 -8.13 8.48
C THR A 149 13.63 -7.12 8.28
N GLN A 150 14.00 -6.77 7.05
CA GLN A 150 14.96 -5.70 6.80
C GLN A 150 14.38 -4.32 7.10
N MET A 151 13.10 -4.10 6.79
CA MET A 151 12.39 -2.86 7.14
C MET A 151 12.38 -2.65 8.65
N MET A 152 12.05 -3.67 9.45
CA MET A 152 12.14 -3.62 10.91
C MET A 152 13.55 -3.35 11.44
N ASN A 153 14.58 -3.76 10.70
CA ASN A 153 15.97 -3.50 11.04
C ASN A 153 16.48 -2.14 10.55
N GLY A 154 15.61 -1.29 9.97
CA GLY A 154 15.97 0.00 9.39
C GLY A 154 16.84 -0.10 8.13
N ARG A 155 16.95 -1.29 7.53
CA ARG A 155 17.71 -1.55 6.30
C ARG A 155 16.81 -1.35 5.08
N ILE A 156 16.38 -0.11 4.88
CA ILE A 156 15.40 0.27 3.87
C ILE A 156 15.84 -0.07 2.44
N PRO A 157 17.09 0.17 2.00
CA PRO A 157 17.53 -0.20 0.66
C PRO A 157 17.47 -1.72 0.40
N GLU A 158 17.89 -2.54 1.36
CA GLU A 158 17.84 -3.99 1.26
C GLU A 158 16.39 -4.51 1.31
N ALA A 159 15.54 -3.89 2.12
CA ALA A 159 14.11 -4.19 2.17
C ALA A 159 13.45 -3.95 0.82
N LYS A 160 13.68 -2.75 0.24
CA LYS A 160 13.14 -2.39 -1.07
C LYS A 160 13.57 -3.37 -2.15
N LYS A 161 14.87 -3.69 -2.21
CA LYS A 161 15.38 -4.65 -3.19
C LYS A 161 14.70 -6.02 -3.09
N ALA A 162 14.56 -6.55 -1.88
CA ALA A 162 13.90 -7.84 -1.67
C ALA A 162 12.40 -7.79 -2.01
N ALA A 163 11.71 -6.68 -1.70
CA ALA A 163 10.31 -6.49 -2.05
C ALA A 163 10.10 -6.33 -3.57
N ASP A 164 10.95 -5.57 -4.27
CA ASP A 164 10.90 -5.47 -5.74
C ASP A 164 11.10 -6.86 -6.39
N GLU A 165 12.10 -7.64 -5.93
CA GLU A 165 12.31 -9.01 -6.41
C GLU A 165 11.09 -9.93 -6.12
N ALA A 166 10.46 -9.82 -4.94
CA ALA A 166 9.27 -10.59 -4.61
C ALA A 166 8.07 -10.22 -5.50
N LEU A 167 7.87 -8.92 -5.75
CA LEU A 167 6.78 -8.40 -6.57
C LEU A 167 6.88 -8.91 -8.01
N ASP A 168 8.08 -8.87 -8.59
CA ASP A 168 8.33 -9.38 -9.94
C ASP A 168 7.99 -10.88 -10.05
N VAL A 169 8.34 -11.67 -9.03
CA VAL A 169 8.04 -13.11 -9.02
C VAL A 169 6.54 -13.35 -8.86
N PHE A 170 5.87 -12.71 -7.91
CA PHE A 170 4.42 -12.88 -7.71
C PHE A 170 3.60 -12.46 -8.94
N ARG A 171 3.98 -11.36 -9.60
CA ARG A 171 3.39 -10.96 -10.90
C ARG A 171 3.65 -12.00 -11.98
N GLY A 172 4.86 -12.55 -12.02
CA GLY A 172 5.24 -13.58 -12.98
C GLY A 172 4.49 -14.91 -12.79
N THR A 173 4.15 -15.26 -11.55
CA THR A 173 3.36 -16.47 -11.23
C THR A 173 1.85 -16.23 -11.23
N GLY A 174 1.40 -14.97 -11.24
CA GLY A 174 -0.02 -14.61 -11.17
C GLY A 174 -0.62 -14.72 -9.76
N SER A 175 0.22 -14.70 -8.72
CA SER A 175 -0.21 -14.72 -7.32
C SER A 175 -0.73 -13.33 -6.90
N VAL A 176 -2.02 -13.10 -7.09
CA VAL A 176 -2.66 -11.80 -6.80
C VAL A 176 -2.54 -11.41 -5.32
N GLN A 177 -2.71 -12.36 -4.40
CA GLN A 177 -2.57 -12.08 -2.96
C GLN A 177 -1.12 -11.73 -2.58
N GLY A 178 -0.13 -12.41 -3.16
CA GLY A 178 1.28 -12.12 -2.93
C GLY A 178 1.70 -10.77 -3.53
N GLU A 179 1.17 -10.43 -4.71
CA GLU A 179 1.34 -9.13 -5.36
C GLU A 179 0.79 -8.01 -4.47
N ALA A 180 -0.48 -8.13 -4.07
CA ALA A 180 -1.15 -7.17 -3.19
C ALA A 180 -0.37 -6.94 -1.89
N ALA A 181 0.02 -8.03 -1.22
CA ALA A 181 0.78 -7.94 0.02
C ALA A 181 2.12 -7.22 -0.14
N THR A 182 2.80 -7.47 -1.26
CA THR A 182 4.10 -6.87 -1.56
C THR A 182 3.96 -5.38 -1.91
N LEU A 183 2.87 -4.98 -2.58
CA LEU A 183 2.56 -3.58 -2.84
C LEU A 183 2.32 -2.80 -1.54
N ILE A 184 1.57 -3.37 -0.58
CA ILE A 184 1.40 -2.75 0.75
C ILE A 184 2.74 -2.60 1.47
N LEU A 185 3.62 -3.61 1.42
CA LEU A 185 4.97 -3.51 2.00
C LEU A 185 5.83 -2.43 1.32
N LEU A 186 5.72 -2.28 -0.01
CA LEU A 186 6.41 -1.21 -0.72
C LEU A 186 5.83 0.16 -0.36
N ALA A 187 4.52 0.28 -0.12
CA ALA A 187 3.91 1.51 0.38
C ALA A 187 4.54 1.93 1.71
N ASP A 188 4.66 0.99 2.64
CA ASP A 188 5.34 1.16 3.92
C ASP A 188 6.79 1.65 3.77
N ILE A 189 7.55 1.02 2.86
CA ILE A 189 8.94 1.39 2.55
C ILE A 189 9.03 2.83 2.01
N ASN A 190 8.11 3.21 1.11
CA ASN A 190 8.07 4.56 0.55
C ASN A 190 7.63 5.60 1.59
N SER A 191 6.71 5.23 2.50
CA SER A 191 6.30 6.09 3.62
C SER A 191 7.45 6.41 4.56
N VAL A 192 8.33 5.44 4.84
CA VAL A 192 9.55 5.67 5.65
C VAL A 192 10.51 6.63 4.95
N ASN A 193 10.58 6.57 3.61
CA ASN A 193 11.37 7.52 2.80
C ASN A 193 10.67 8.88 2.59
N GLN A 194 9.49 9.09 3.20
CA GLN A 194 8.64 10.28 3.02
C GLN A 194 8.17 10.51 1.58
N GLU A 195 8.17 9.44 0.77
CA GLU A 195 7.60 9.43 -0.58
C GLU A 195 6.09 9.13 -0.51
N PHE A 196 5.34 9.93 0.25
CA PHE A 196 3.94 9.65 0.62
C PHE A 196 3.00 9.49 -0.58
N GLY A 197 3.20 10.26 -1.65
CA GLY A 197 2.42 10.11 -2.89
C GLY A 197 2.60 8.71 -3.50
N ARG A 198 3.85 8.25 -3.60
CA ARG A 198 4.15 6.90 -4.11
C ARG A 198 3.65 5.81 -3.15
N ALA A 199 3.74 6.05 -1.85
CA ALA A 199 3.22 5.15 -0.84
C ALA A 199 1.71 4.93 -0.99
N ARG A 200 0.92 5.99 -1.16
CA ARG A 200 -0.54 5.88 -1.37
C ARG A 200 -0.88 5.11 -2.65
N GLU A 201 -0.24 5.44 -3.77
CA GLU A 201 -0.47 4.74 -5.05
C GLU A 201 -0.28 3.22 -4.91
N LEU A 202 0.80 2.81 -4.23
CA LEU A 202 1.11 1.39 -3.99
C LEU A 202 0.08 0.74 -3.06
N ALA A 203 -0.34 1.43 -2.00
CA ALA A 203 -1.33 0.90 -1.07
C ALA A 203 -2.71 0.76 -1.73
N GLU A 204 -3.15 1.75 -2.51
CA GLU A 204 -4.38 1.72 -3.29
C GLU A 204 -4.38 0.58 -4.33
N GLU A 205 -3.25 0.37 -5.03
CA GLU A 205 -3.10 -0.76 -5.95
C GLU A 205 -3.24 -2.10 -5.23
N GLY A 206 -2.63 -2.25 -4.05
CA GLY A 206 -2.75 -3.45 -3.22
C GLY A 206 -4.19 -3.70 -2.73
N VAL A 207 -4.86 -2.66 -2.23
CA VAL A 207 -6.28 -2.72 -1.82
C VAL A 207 -7.16 -3.18 -2.98
N TYR A 208 -6.99 -2.58 -4.16
CA TYR A 208 -7.75 -2.97 -5.34
C TYR A 208 -7.57 -4.45 -5.68
N LEU A 209 -6.35 -4.98 -5.60
CA LEU A 209 -6.09 -6.40 -5.85
C LEU A 209 -6.76 -7.31 -4.81
N TYR A 210 -6.75 -6.95 -3.52
CA TYR A 210 -7.47 -7.70 -2.49
C TYR A 210 -8.98 -7.72 -2.74
N GLN A 211 -9.56 -6.59 -3.16
CA GLN A 211 -10.97 -6.52 -3.55
C GLN A 211 -11.31 -7.45 -4.73
N GLN A 212 -10.42 -7.55 -5.74
CA GLN A 212 -10.64 -8.44 -6.89
C GLN A 212 -10.74 -9.91 -6.50
N VAL A 213 -10.02 -10.34 -5.45
CA VAL A 213 -10.04 -11.73 -4.96
C VAL A 213 -10.99 -11.95 -3.79
N GLY A 214 -11.68 -10.91 -3.31
CA GLY A 214 -12.60 -10.98 -2.18
C GLY A 214 -11.90 -11.23 -0.83
N ASP A 215 -10.64 -10.82 -0.71
CA ASP A 215 -9.84 -10.97 0.52
C ASP A 215 -10.07 -9.78 1.44
N VAL A 216 -11.08 -9.90 2.31
CA VAL A 216 -11.52 -8.83 3.23
C VAL A 216 -10.44 -8.49 4.26
N GLU A 217 -9.70 -9.49 4.75
CA GLU A 217 -8.62 -9.23 5.72
C GLU A 217 -7.46 -8.46 5.08
N GLY A 218 -7.09 -8.81 3.84
CA GLY A 218 -6.10 -8.07 3.07
C GLY A 218 -6.54 -6.66 2.72
N GLU A 219 -7.80 -6.48 2.34
CA GLU A 219 -8.40 -5.16 2.08
C GLU A 219 -8.33 -4.26 3.32
N ASP A 220 -8.79 -4.74 4.48
CA ASP A 220 -8.74 -4.01 5.74
C ASP A 220 -7.30 -3.64 6.10
N TRP A 221 -6.34 -4.54 5.88
CA TRP A 221 -4.93 -4.25 6.11
C TRP A 221 -4.42 -3.10 5.22
N GLY A 222 -4.77 -3.11 3.94
CA GLY A 222 -4.40 -2.06 3.00
C GLY A 222 -4.99 -0.69 3.36
N TRP A 223 -6.28 -0.64 3.73
CA TRP A 223 -6.92 0.60 4.20
C TRP A 223 -6.29 1.14 5.48
N ASN A 224 -5.98 0.28 6.45
CA ASN A 224 -5.27 0.66 7.65
C ASN A 224 -3.87 1.23 7.35
N GLN A 225 -3.19 0.73 6.30
CA GLN A 225 -1.91 1.32 5.88
C GLN A 225 -2.09 2.71 5.24
N LEU A 226 -3.13 2.93 4.44
CA LEU A 226 -3.44 4.25 3.89
C LEU A 226 -3.69 5.29 5.00
N GLU A 227 -4.52 4.95 5.98
CA GLU A 227 -4.78 5.83 7.13
C GLU A 227 -3.49 6.17 7.89
N ARG A 228 -2.62 5.16 8.08
CA ARG A 228 -1.33 5.35 8.75
C ARG A 228 -0.39 6.26 7.94
N ILE A 229 -0.34 6.11 6.62
CA ILE A 229 0.45 6.98 5.73
C ILE A 229 -0.01 8.43 5.85
N ASP A 230 -1.32 8.68 5.76
CA ASP A 230 -1.89 10.02 5.83
C ASP A 230 -1.65 10.68 7.19
N LYS A 231 -1.76 9.91 8.28
CA LYS A 231 -1.44 10.38 9.62
C LYS A 231 0.02 10.79 9.75
N ILE A 232 0.96 9.95 9.29
CA ILE A 232 2.40 10.24 9.34
C ILE A 232 2.71 11.51 8.54
N GLU A 233 2.14 11.63 7.35
CA GLU A 233 2.34 12.82 6.51
C GLU A 233 1.78 14.08 7.17
N ALA A 234 0.58 14.02 7.75
CA ALA A 234 -0.03 15.13 8.46
C ALA A 234 0.83 15.60 9.66
N GLU A 235 1.33 14.66 10.46
CA GLU A 235 2.22 14.96 11.60
C GLU A 235 3.54 15.60 11.16
N ILE A 236 4.12 15.16 10.04
CA ILE A 236 5.35 15.75 9.49
C ILE A 236 5.07 17.16 8.97
N ARG A 237 3.98 17.36 8.21
CA ARG A 237 3.57 18.68 7.73
C ARG A 237 3.32 19.65 8.88
N GLU A 238 2.63 19.20 9.93
CA GLU A 238 2.40 20.01 11.12
C GLU A 238 3.71 20.42 11.80
N ARG A 239 4.63 19.46 11.99
CA ARG A 239 5.95 19.73 12.60
C ARG A 239 6.77 20.71 11.76
N GLN A 240 6.70 20.62 10.43
CA GLN A 240 7.36 21.55 9.52
C GLN A 240 6.75 22.96 9.63
N MET A 241 5.42 23.07 9.66
CA MET A 241 4.73 24.35 9.85
C MET A 241 5.09 25.01 11.19
N GLN A 242 5.09 24.24 12.29
CA GLN A 242 5.46 24.74 13.61
C GLN A 242 6.91 25.22 13.66
N GLN A 243 7.84 24.47 13.06
CA GLN A 243 9.24 24.87 12.95
C GLN A 243 9.41 26.15 12.13
N GLN A 244 8.71 26.26 11.00
CA GLN A 244 8.74 27.46 10.15
C GLN A 244 8.21 28.69 10.90
N GLN A 245 7.10 28.57 11.63
CA GLN A 245 6.54 29.66 12.44
C GLN A 245 7.49 30.06 13.59
N ALA A 246 8.06 29.09 14.30
CA ALA A 246 9.03 29.34 15.37
C ALA A 246 10.26 30.10 14.84
N TRP A 247 10.74 29.72 13.66
CA TRP A 247 11.85 30.38 12.99
C TRP A 247 11.49 31.82 12.59
N GLN A 248 10.31 32.06 12.02
CA GLN A 248 9.84 33.41 11.67
C GLN A 248 9.74 34.33 12.90
N MET A 249 9.24 33.81 14.04
CA MET A 249 9.18 34.57 15.30
C MET A 249 10.58 34.91 15.84
N GLN A 250 11.53 33.97 15.76
CA GLN A 250 12.92 34.20 16.17
C GLN A 250 13.58 35.29 15.31
N GLN A 251 13.35 35.27 14.00
CA GLN A 251 13.82 36.32 13.09
C GLN A 251 13.25 37.69 13.44
N ALA A 252 11.93 37.78 13.64
CA ALA A 252 11.28 39.04 14.04
C ALA A 252 11.87 39.58 15.35
N ALA A 253 12.15 38.70 16.32
CA ALA A 253 12.80 39.08 17.58
C ALA A 253 14.25 39.57 17.38
N GLN A 254 15.04 38.95 16.50
CA GLN A 254 16.39 39.39 16.17
C GLN A 254 16.40 40.77 15.49
N MET A 255 15.46 41.03 14.56
CA MET A 255 15.29 42.35 13.95
C MET A 255 14.96 43.42 15.00
N MET A 256 14.05 43.11 15.94
CA MET A 256 13.70 44.01 17.04
C MET A 256 14.88 44.28 17.99
N GLN A 257 15.83 43.35 18.11
CA GLN A 257 17.04 43.50 18.92
C GLN A 257 18.23 44.12 18.15
N GLY A 258 18.04 44.51 16.89
CA GLY A 258 19.11 45.10 16.06
C GLY A 258 20.25 44.13 15.73
N GLN A 259 19.98 42.81 15.79
CA GLN A 259 20.96 41.78 15.46
C GLN A 259 20.92 41.46 13.96
N ASN A 260 22.06 41.02 13.41
CA ASN A 260 22.15 40.62 12.01
C ASN A 260 21.32 39.36 11.75
N LEU A 261 20.52 39.39 10.69
CA LEU A 261 19.70 38.27 10.23
C LEU A 261 20.58 37.10 9.81
N GLN A 262 20.32 35.92 10.38
CA GLN A 262 20.88 34.68 9.86
C GLN A 262 20.13 34.24 8.59
N PRO A 263 20.82 33.67 7.59
CA PRO A 263 20.17 33.14 6.40
C PRO A 263 19.21 31.99 6.78
N ILE A 264 18.11 31.85 6.03
CA ILE A 264 17.19 30.72 6.14
C ILE A 264 18.00 29.43 5.96
N PRO A 265 17.95 28.46 6.89
CA PRO A 265 18.60 27.16 6.69
C PRO A 265 17.95 26.42 5.52
N GLN A 266 18.74 25.65 4.77
CA GLN A 266 18.30 25.04 3.50
C GLN A 266 17.08 24.13 3.65
N GLU A 267 16.97 23.49 4.81
CA GLU A 267 15.86 22.61 5.24
C GLU A 267 14.50 23.35 5.36
N TYR A 268 14.48 24.68 5.39
CA TYR A 268 13.26 25.50 5.40
C TYR A 268 12.90 26.06 4.01
N TYR A 269 13.78 25.91 3.00
CA TYR A 269 13.49 26.21 1.61
C TYR A 269 12.81 25.05 0.89
N GLU A 270 12.77 23.86 1.49
CA GLU A 270 11.80 22.84 1.12
C GLU A 270 10.43 23.27 1.66
N GLU A 271 9.89 24.36 1.10
CA GLU A 271 8.48 24.31 0.71
C GLU A 271 8.38 23.00 -0.03
N ALA A 272 7.71 22.00 0.56
CA ALA A 272 7.59 20.66 0.00
C ALA A 272 7.50 20.85 -1.50
N ALA A 273 8.62 20.60 -2.21
CA ALA A 273 8.62 20.73 -3.64
C ALA A 273 7.42 19.87 -4.01
N PRO A 274 6.36 20.41 -4.65
CA PRO A 274 5.20 19.61 -4.94
C PRO A 274 5.79 18.37 -5.54
N SER A 275 5.66 17.24 -4.83
CA SER A 275 6.34 16.03 -5.23
C SER A 275 5.98 15.93 -6.69
N ALA A 276 6.97 15.95 -7.57
CA ALA A 276 6.71 15.83 -8.99
C ALA A 276 6.10 14.44 -9.31
N ALA A 277 5.80 13.64 -8.27
CA ALA A 277 5.01 12.43 -8.28
C ALA A 277 3.62 12.54 -7.62
N ALA A 278 3.18 13.70 -7.10
CA ALA A 278 1.83 13.88 -6.52
C ALA A 278 0.73 14.17 -7.58
N GLY A 279 1.05 14.13 -8.87
CA GLY A 279 0.08 14.22 -9.98
C GLY A 279 0.21 13.11 -11.04
N GLY A 280 1.26 12.27 -10.98
CA GLY A 280 1.63 11.41 -12.11
C GLY A 280 0.73 10.19 -12.33
N GLY A 281 0.09 9.66 -11.28
CA GLY A 281 -0.70 8.43 -11.38
C GLY A 281 -2.07 8.60 -12.04
N TYR A 282 -2.76 9.72 -11.78
CA TYR A 282 -4.08 9.99 -12.35
C TYR A 282 -4.02 10.79 -13.66
N GLU A 283 -3.03 11.69 -13.81
CA GLU A 283 -2.79 12.43 -15.07
C GLU A 283 -2.45 11.50 -16.24
N ALA A 284 -1.85 10.34 -15.96
CA ALA A 284 -1.42 9.36 -16.98
C ALA A 284 -2.54 8.47 -17.54
N LYS A 285 -3.75 8.48 -16.96
CA LYS A 285 -4.87 7.61 -17.39
C LYS A 285 -5.92 8.29 -18.27
N LEU A 286 -5.83 9.60 -18.50
CA LEU A 286 -6.82 10.33 -19.29
C LEU A 286 -6.27 10.71 -20.68
N ALA A 287 -6.95 10.25 -21.73
CA ALA A 287 -6.51 10.45 -23.11
C ALA A 287 -6.48 11.94 -23.49
N LYS A 288 -5.43 12.37 -24.19
CA LYS A 288 -5.38 13.71 -24.80
C LYS A 288 -6.53 13.85 -25.79
N LEU A 289 -7.35 14.90 -25.62
CA LEU A 289 -8.46 15.18 -26.52
C LEU A 289 -7.94 15.88 -27.78
N ASP A 290 -8.24 15.32 -28.95
CA ASP A 290 -7.89 15.95 -30.22
C ASP A 290 -8.79 17.16 -30.50
N VAL A 291 -8.23 18.34 -30.29
CA VAL A 291 -8.89 19.63 -30.49
C VAL A 291 -9.08 20.00 -31.96
N SER A 292 -8.43 19.29 -32.89
CA SER A 292 -8.43 19.62 -34.32
C SER A 292 -9.70 19.20 -35.05
N ALA A 293 -10.43 18.20 -34.52
CA ALA A 293 -11.68 17.68 -35.08
C ALA A 293 -12.95 18.34 -34.48
N GLY A 294 -12.79 19.25 -33.51
CA GLY A 294 -13.88 19.78 -32.69
C GLY A 294 -14.09 18.94 -31.44
N LEU A 295 -14.19 19.59 -30.28
CA LEU A 295 -14.42 18.93 -28.99
C LEU A 295 -15.90 18.54 -28.87
N ASP A 296 -16.15 17.27 -28.56
CA ASP A 296 -17.47 16.80 -28.11
C ASP A 296 -17.73 17.36 -26.69
N PRO A 297 -18.76 18.21 -26.50
CA PRO A 297 -19.07 18.80 -25.21
C PRO A 297 -19.41 17.79 -24.11
N VAL A 298 -19.93 16.61 -24.46
CA VAL A 298 -20.28 15.57 -23.48
C VAL A 298 -19.01 14.88 -22.97
N MET A 299 -18.11 14.50 -23.88
CA MET A 299 -16.80 13.94 -23.54
C MET A 299 -15.99 14.91 -22.69
N LEU A 300 -16.00 16.21 -23.05
CA LEU A 300 -15.27 17.23 -22.31
C LEU A 300 -15.81 17.43 -20.88
N LYS A 301 -17.12 17.43 -20.67
CA LYS A 301 -17.70 17.54 -19.31
C LYS A 301 -17.34 16.35 -18.44
N ASN A 302 -17.44 15.14 -18.99
CA ASN A 302 -17.01 13.92 -18.28
C ASN A 302 -15.52 13.98 -17.96
N GLN A 303 -14.70 14.48 -18.88
CA GLN A 303 -13.26 14.64 -18.65
C GLN A 303 -12.96 15.62 -17.51
N ILE A 304 -13.61 16.78 -17.49
CA ILE A 304 -13.47 17.76 -16.41
C ILE A 304 -13.96 17.17 -15.09
N LEU A 305 -15.06 16.40 -15.10
CA LEU A 305 -15.59 15.72 -13.92
C LEU A 305 -14.58 14.73 -13.33
N GLU A 306 -14.01 13.84 -14.15
CA GLU A 306 -13.05 12.83 -13.69
C GLU A 306 -11.78 13.48 -13.11
N VAL A 307 -11.23 14.51 -13.77
CA VAL A 307 -10.09 15.26 -13.22
C VAL A 307 -10.46 15.96 -11.91
N THR A 308 -11.66 16.53 -11.83
CA THR A 308 -12.13 17.19 -10.61
C THR A 308 -12.26 16.20 -9.46
N LYS A 309 -12.92 15.04 -9.67
CA LYS A 309 -13.06 13.97 -8.68
C LYS A 309 -11.72 13.46 -8.17
N GLY A 310 -10.77 13.19 -9.08
CA GLY A 310 -9.42 12.75 -8.72
C GLY A 310 -8.66 13.77 -7.86
N LEU A 311 -8.89 15.07 -8.05
CA LEU A 311 -8.24 16.13 -7.28
C LEU A 311 -8.86 16.40 -5.91
N ILE A 312 -10.16 16.15 -5.75
CA ILE A 312 -10.88 16.36 -4.48
C ILE A 312 -10.95 15.09 -3.62
N GLY A 313 -10.63 13.91 -4.17
CA GLY A 313 -10.69 12.64 -3.45
C GLY A 313 -12.11 12.26 -3.01
N TYR A 314 -13.11 12.70 -3.78
CA TYR A 314 -14.53 12.60 -3.44
C TYR A 314 -15.27 11.83 -4.53
N ASP A 315 -15.86 10.69 -4.17
CA ASP A 315 -16.47 9.75 -5.12
C ASP A 315 -17.97 9.98 -5.37
N GLU A 316 -18.59 10.95 -4.67
CA GLU A 316 -20.00 11.30 -4.88
C GLU A 316 -20.24 12.02 -6.23
N GLU A 317 -21.50 12.05 -6.67
CA GLU A 317 -21.91 12.72 -7.90
C GLU A 317 -21.80 14.25 -7.76
N ILE A 318 -20.89 14.86 -8.53
CA ILE A 318 -20.82 16.32 -8.68
C ILE A 318 -21.77 16.73 -9.81
N GLU A 319 -22.77 17.56 -9.51
CA GLU A 319 -23.63 18.14 -10.53
C GLU A 319 -22.85 19.10 -11.44
N PHE A 320 -23.07 19.04 -12.76
CA PHE A 320 -22.29 19.83 -13.71
C PHE A 320 -22.44 21.35 -13.57
N ASP A 321 -23.56 21.81 -13.02
CA ASP A 321 -23.86 23.23 -12.81
C ASP A 321 -23.49 23.73 -11.40
N ALA A 322 -23.10 22.83 -10.49
CA ALA A 322 -22.76 23.20 -9.12
C ALA A 322 -21.41 23.95 -9.05
N PRO A 323 -21.27 24.93 -8.14
CA PRO A 323 -19.98 25.55 -7.85
C PRO A 323 -19.00 24.52 -7.27
N LEU A 324 -17.87 24.28 -7.96
CA LEU A 324 -16.91 23.25 -7.56
C LEU A 324 -16.29 23.48 -6.19
N MET A 325 -16.22 24.74 -5.74
CA MET A 325 -15.76 25.08 -4.39
C MET A 325 -16.71 24.56 -3.30
N GLU A 326 -18.00 24.44 -3.60
CA GLU A 326 -18.99 23.83 -2.70
C GLU A 326 -18.92 22.29 -2.73
N SER A 327 -18.38 21.73 -3.81
CA SER A 327 -18.11 20.30 -3.98
C SER A 327 -16.73 19.86 -3.43
N GLY A 328 -16.05 20.70 -2.65
CA GLY A 328 -14.78 20.37 -2.02
C GLY A 328 -13.52 20.79 -2.79
N LEU A 329 -13.65 21.45 -3.94
CA LEU A 329 -12.51 22.06 -4.61
C LEU A 329 -11.98 23.23 -3.76
N THR A 330 -10.66 23.36 -3.67
CA THR A 330 -9.98 24.41 -2.89
C THR A 330 -9.22 25.33 -3.83
N SER A 331 -8.78 26.51 -3.35
CA SER A 331 -7.96 27.42 -4.16
C SER A 331 -6.66 26.79 -4.69
N ASN A 332 -6.11 25.80 -3.99
CA ASN A 332 -4.90 25.07 -4.43
C ASN A 332 -5.23 24.01 -5.48
N THR A 333 -6.29 23.21 -5.28
CA THR A 333 -6.71 22.19 -6.26
C THR A 333 -7.32 22.80 -7.52
N ALA A 334 -7.82 24.05 -7.45
CA ALA A 334 -8.26 24.83 -8.60
C ALA A 334 -7.14 25.10 -9.62
N VAL A 335 -5.92 25.36 -9.15
CA VAL A 335 -4.75 25.57 -10.02
C VAL A 335 -4.34 24.25 -10.68
N LEU A 336 -4.33 23.15 -9.92
CA LEU A 336 -4.02 21.82 -10.43
C LEU A 336 -5.03 21.33 -11.48
N LEU A 337 -6.32 21.61 -11.27
CA LEU A 337 -7.37 21.32 -12.24
C LEU A 337 -7.12 22.05 -13.56
N ARG A 338 -6.79 23.35 -13.48
CA ARG A 338 -6.46 24.15 -14.66
C ARG A 338 -5.22 23.63 -15.39
N ASP A 339 -4.18 23.25 -14.66
CA ASP A 339 -2.94 22.76 -15.25
C ASP A 339 -3.11 21.38 -15.89
N SER A 340 -3.86 20.48 -15.24
CA SER A 340 -4.27 19.18 -15.79
C SER A 340 -5.04 19.34 -17.10
N LEU A 341 -6.04 20.23 -17.12
CA LEU A 341 -6.82 20.52 -18.35
C LEU A 341 -5.95 21.13 -19.45
N THR A 342 -4.98 21.97 -19.09
CA THR A 342 -4.03 22.57 -20.06
C THR A 342 -3.13 21.52 -20.70
N GLN A 343 -2.69 20.50 -19.95
CA GLN A 343 -1.91 19.39 -20.48
C GLN A 343 -2.72 18.47 -21.41
N GLN A 344 -4.00 18.24 -21.06
CA GLN A 344 -4.91 17.37 -21.81
C GLN A 344 -5.46 18.02 -23.09
N LEU A 345 -5.48 19.36 -23.16
CA LEU A 345 -6.01 20.16 -24.27
C LEU A 345 -4.92 21.03 -24.92
N PRO A 346 -3.91 20.43 -25.58
CA PRO A 346 -2.80 21.17 -26.15
C PRO A 346 -3.29 22.19 -27.20
N GLY A 347 -2.97 23.46 -26.99
CA GLY A 347 -3.33 24.55 -27.91
C GLY A 347 -4.60 25.33 -27.52
N VAL A 348 -5.31 24.92 -26.47
CA VAL A 348 -6.39 25.72 -25.86
C VAL A 348 -5.81 26.60 -24.77
N ASN A 349 -6.05 27.91 -24.82
CA ASN A 349 -5.58 28.83 -23.80
C ASN A 349 -6.60 28.90 -22.64
N LEU A 350 -6.18 28.50 -21.44
CA LEU A 350 -7.00 28.55 -20.23
C LEU A 350 -6.48 29.62 -19.26
N PRO A 351 -7.32 30.55 -18.79
CA PRO A 351 -6.91 31.59 -17.86
C PRO A 351 -6.50 30.99 -16.50
N VAL A 352 -5.59 31.64 -15.79
CA VAL A 352 -5.19 31.23 -14.43
C VAL A 352 -6.32 31.41 -13.40
N THR A 353 -7.32 32.22 -13.72
CA THR A 353 -8.54 32.44 -12.93
C THR A 353 -9.69 31.53 -13.36
N LEU A 354 -9.44 30.47 -14.16
CA LEU A 354 -10.46 29.60 -14.76
C LEU A 354 -11.57 29.20 -13.79
N VAL A 355 -11.20 28.62 -12.64
CA VAL A 355 -12.16 28.09 -11.65
C VAL A 355 -12.92 29.21 -10.92
N PHE A 356 -12.38 30.43 -10.86
CA PHE A 356 -13.05 31.57 -10.23
C PHE A 356 -14.04 32.25 -11.18
N ASP A 357 -13.65 32.41 -12.45
CA ASP A 357 -14.49 33.04 -13.47
C ASP A 357 -15.57 32.08 -14.01
N TYR A 358 -15.29 30.77 -13.97
CA TYR A 358 -16.15 29.69 -14.47
C TYR A 358 -16.24 28.59 -13.40
N PRO A 359 -17.04 28.80 -12.34
CA PRO A 359 -16.98 27.96 -11.14
C PRO A 359 -17.66 26.60 -11.26
N SER A 360 -18.19 26.21 -12.42
CA SER A 360 -18.85 24.92 -12.64
C SER A 360 -18.27 24.17 -13.84
N ILE A 361 -18.46 22.85 -13.87
CA ILE A 361 -18.02 21.98 -14.98
C ILE A 361 -18.66 22.44 -16.29
N GLN A 362 -19.94 22.81 -16.25
CA GLN A 362 -20.67 23.39 -17.38
C GLN A 362 -19.98 24.65 -17.89
N ALA A 363 -19.72 25.64 -17.02
CA ALA A 363 -19.16 26.92 -17.41
C ALA A 363 -17.73 26.78 -17.99
N MET A 364 -16.91 25.91 -17.39
CA MET A 364 -15.57 25.61 -17.92
C MET A 364 -15.63 24.92 -19.27
N SER A 365 -16.55 23.96 -19.46
CA SER A 365 -16.70 23.25 -20.72
C SER A 365 -17.07 24.18 -21.88
N GLU A 366 -17.97 25.14 -21.65
CA GLU A 366 -18.38 26.13 -22.65
C GLU A 366 -17.22 27.03 -23.07
N LEU A 367 -16.45 27.54 -22.10
CA LEU A 367 -15.25 28.33 -22.38
C LEU A 367 -14.22 27.56 -23.20
N ILE A 368 -13.96 26.30 -22.81
CA ILE A 368 -12.97 25.45 -23.47
C ILE A 368 -13.38 25.19 -24.93
N VAL A 369 -14.64 24.87 -25.18
CA VAL A 369 -15.18 24.69 -26.54
C VAL A 369 -15.03 25.98 -27.37
N GLU A 370 -15.35 27.13 -26.78
CA GLU A 370 -15.20 28.42 -27.45
C GLU A 370 -13.74 28.74 -27.80
N ASN A 371 -12.83 28.53 -26.86
CA ASN A 371 -11.40 28.79 -27.04
C ASN A 371 -10.76 27.82 -28.03
N ALA A 372 -11.15 26.56 -28.02
CA ALA A 372 -10.73 25.57 -29.00
C ALA A 372 -11.21 25.94 -30.41
N ALA A 373 -12.45 26.37 -30.58
CA ALA A 373 -12.97 26.83 -31.87
C ALA A 373 -12.21 28.06 -32.39
N LYS A 374 -11.83 29.00 -31.50
CA LYS A 374 -10.98 30.14 -31.83
C LYS A 374 -9.56 29.70 -32.24
N ALA A 375 -8.97 28.76 -31.52
CA ALA A 375 -7.65 28.20 -31.82
C ALA A 375 -7.62 27.49 -33.18
N ALA A 376 -8.62 26.64 -33.47
CA ALA A 376 -8.77 25.95 -34.76
C ALA A 376 -8.92 26.94 -35.93
N LYS A 377 -9.75 27.98 -35.78
CA LYS A 377 -9.89 29.06 -36.79
C LYS A 377 -8.57 29.81 -37.03
N LYS A 378 -7.79 30.07 -35.97
CA LYS A 378 -6.48 30.73 -36.07
C LYS A 378 -5.45 29.84 -36.79
N ALA A 379 -5.41 28.55 -36.46
CA ALA A 379 -4.55 27.56 -37.11
C ALA A 379 -4.88 27.40 -38.61
N ALA A 380 -6.16 27.27 -38.98
CA ALA A 380 -6.60 27.19 -40.37
C ALA A 380 -6.23 28.45 -41.18
N LYS A 381 -6.35 29.64 -40.58
CA LYS A 381 -5.96 30.90 -41.22
C LYS A 381 -4.44 31.06 -41.39
N ALA A 382 -3.64 30.46 -40.52
CA ALA A 382 -2.18 30.43 -40.64
C ALA A 382 -1.73 29.46 -41.74
N ALA A 383 -2.37 28.30 -41.85
CA ALA A 383 -2.09 27.30 -42.89
C ALA A 383 -2.44 27.76 -44.32
N LEU A 384 -3.36 28.72 -44.48
CA LEU A 384 -3.69 29.34 -45.77
C LEU A 384 -2.75 30.49 -46.17
N LYS A 385 -1.82 30.90 -45.28
CA LYS A 385 -0.89 32.02 -45.49
C LYS A 385 0.58 31.60 -45.64
N GLY A 386 0.91 30.35 -45.34
CA GLY A 386 2.20 29.72 -45.66
C GLY A 386 2.04 28.85 -46.89
#